data_AF-A0A7W1B824-F1
#
_entry.id   AF-A0A7W1B824-F1
#
_cell.length_a   1.000
_cell.length_b   1.000
_cell.length_c   1.000
_cell.angle_alpha   90.00
_cell.angle_beta   90.00
_cell.angle_gamma   90.00
#
_symmetry.space_group_name_H-M   'P 1'
#
loop_
_entity.id
_entity.type
_entity.pdbx_description
1 polymer ?
#
loop_
_entity_poly.entity_id
_entity_poly.type
_entity_poly.pdbx_seq_one_letter_code
_entity_poly.pdbx_strand_id
1 'polypeptide(L)'
;MREIEQLERGVVDEPDDRELRMVLADALSERGDPRGELLVIADRLSTGTATDAQRSRARALQHATERALAAGRAPFARLGWRRGLVERVDFVGNPQLATLAGFLRQPELRFVRELDLRTFASGTAPRR
;
A
#
# COMPACT_ATOMS: atom_id res chain seq x y z
N MET A 1 -12.19 -14.47 -9.75
CA MET A 1 -10.87 -13.79 -9.64
C MET A 1 -10.73 -12.62 -10.61
N ARG A 2 -11.03 -12.79 -11.91
CA ARG A 2 -10.93 -11.74 -12.96
C ARG A 2 -11.64 -10.41 -12.65
N GLU A 3 -12.73 -10.44 -11.91
CA GLU A 3 -13.53 -9.24 -11.58
C GLU A 3 -12.81 -8.27 -10.63
N ILE A 4 -12.14 -8.75 -9.58
CA ILE A 4 -11.38 -7.86 -8.68
C ILE A 4 -10.19 -7.26 -9.44
N GLU A 5 -9.51 -8.04 -10.27
CA GLU A 5 -8.38 -7.50 -11.05
C GLU A 5 -8.82 -6.40 -12.03
N GLN A 6 -10.05 -6.48 -12.56
CA GLN A 6 -10.64 -5.42 -13.38
C GLN A 6 -10.93 -4.17 -12.55
N LEU A 7 -11.51 -4.33 -11.35
CA LEU A 7 -11.76 -3.22 -10.42
C LEU A 7 -10.46 -2.57 -9.95
N GLU A 8 -9.45 -3.37 -9.58
CA GLU A 8 -8.12 -2.88 -9.20
C GLU A 8 -7.48 -2.09 -10.35
N ARG A 9 -7.57 -2.59 -11.59
CA ARG A 9 -7.09 -1.86 -12.77
C ARG A 9 -7.84 -0.54 -12.97
N GLY A 10 -9.16 -0.55 -12.86
CA GLY A 10 -9.96 0.66 -12.95
C GLY A 10 -9.55 1.70 -11.90
N VAL A 11 -9.31 1.29 -10.64
CA VAL A 11 -8.82 2.19 -9.59
C VAL A 11 -7.39 2.70 -9.88
N VAL A 12 -6.54 1.91 -10.53
CA VAL A 12 -5.21 2.39 -10.97
C VAL A 12 -5.35 3.47 -12.04
N ASP A 13 -6.24 3.25 -13.02
CA ASP A 13 -6.49 4.18 -14.13
C ASP A 13 -7.19 5.46 -13.64
N GLU A 14 -8.14 5.35 -12.71
CA GLU A 14 -8.93 6.43 -12.14
C GLU A 14 -8.84 6.44 -10.60
N PRO A 15 -7.69 6.84 -10.01
CA PRO A 15 -7.42 6.76 -8.56
C PRO A 15 -8.36 7.62 -7.73
N ASP A 16 -8.86 8.69 -8.34
CA ASP A 16 -9.66 9.69 -7.65
C ASP A 16 -11.16 9.38 -7.69
N ASP A 17 -11.59 8.41 -8.53
CA ASP A 17 -12.96 7.93 -8.58
C ASP A 17 -13.33 7.28 -7.23
N ARG A 18 -14.30 7.90 -6.57
CA ARG A 18 -14.80 7.42 -5.29
C ARG A 18 -15.69 6.20 -5.46
N GLU A 19 -16.56 6.20 -6.45
CA GLU A 19 -17.54 5.13 -6.66
C GLU A 19 -16.81 3.82 -6.97
N LEU A 20 -15.84 3.88 -7.88
CA LEU A 20 -15.03 2.72 -8.24
C LEU A 20 -14.25 2.14 -7.05
N ARG A 21 -13.71 2.99 -6.17
CA ARG A 21 -13.05 2.55 -4.92
C ARG A 21 -14.03 1.90 -3.95
N MET A 22 -15.29 2.35 -3.87
CA MET A 22 -16.29 1.73 -3.00
C MET A 22 -16.76 0.39 -3.55
N VAL A 23 -16.93 0.25 -4.86
CA VAL A 23 -17.23 -1.04 -5.50
C VAL A 23 -16.09 -2.04 -5.25
N LEU A 24 -14.83 -1.59 -5.38
CA LEU A 24 -13.68 -2.43 -5.02
C LEU A 24 -13.68 -2.79 -3.53
N ALA A 25 -14.02 -1.84 -2.64
CA ALA A 25 -14.07 -2.07 -1.21
C ALA A 25 -15.09 -3.16 -0.82
N ASP A 26 -16.27 -3.12 -1.43
CA ASP A 26 -17.31 -4.12 -1.22
C ASP A 26 -16.85 -5.49 -1.72
N ALA A 27 -16.32 -5.56 -2.95
CA ALA A 27 -15.82 -6.81 -3.55
C ALA A 27 -14.66 -7.44 -2.76
N LEU A 28 -13.79 -6.63 -2.16
CA LEU A 28 -12.72 -7.10 -1.26
C LEU A 28 -13.29 -7.60 0.07
N SER A 29 -14.25 -6.87 0.64
CA SER A 29 -14.88 -7.21 1.92
C SER A 29 -15.65 -8.53 1.84
N GLU A 30 -16.35 -8.79 0.73
CA GLU A 30 -17.03 -10.08 0.47
C GLU A 30 -16.07 -11.27 0.49
N ARG A 31 -14.78 -11.06 0.19
CA ARG A 31 -13.74 -12.09 0.25
C ARG A 31 -13.01 -12.14 1.60
N GLY A 32 -13.43 -11.32 2.57
CA GLY A 32 -12.74 -11.17 3.84
C GLY A 32 -11.37 -10.50 3.72
N ASP A 33 -11.10 -9.78 2.62
CA ASP A 33 -9.86 -9.04 2.44
C ASP A 33 -9.90 -7.73 3.25
N PRO A 34 -8.98 -7.52 4.22
CA PRO A 34 -8.97 -6.34 5.08
C PRO A 34 -8.78 -5.01 4.33
N ARG A 35 -8.28 -5.05 3.08
CA ARG A 35 -8.19 -3.86 2.22
C ARG A 35 -9.56 -3.23 1.95
N GLY A 36 -10.62 -4.03 1.90
CA GLY A 36 -11.99 -3.53 1.74
C GLY A 36 -12.42 -2.62 2.90
N GLU A 37 -12.20 -3.09 4.13
CA GLU A 37 -12.48 -2.29 5.34
C GLU A 37 -11.64 -0.99 5.35
N LEU A 38 -10.36 -1.09 4.98
CA LEU A 38 -9.46 0.07 4.96
C LEU A 38 -9.90 1.14 3.95
N LEU A 39 -10.39 0.74 2.77
CA LEU A 39 -10.94 1.65 1.77
C LEU A 39 -12.17 2.41 2.29
N VAL A 40 -13.12 1.71 2.93
CA VAL A 40 -14.32 2.33 3.51
C VAL A 40 -13.94 3.34 4.61
N ILE A 41 -13.02 2.97 5.50
CA ILE A 41 -12.57 3.89 6.56
C ILE A 41 -11.84 5.09 5.96
N ALA A 42 -10.99 4.89 4.95
CA ALA A 42 -10.28 5.98 4.29
C ALA A 42 -11.21 6.96 3.58
N ASP A 43 -12.30 6.48 2.99
CA ASP A 43 -13.34 7.35 2.43
C ASP A 43 -14.01 8.21 3.51
N ARG A 44 -14.40 7.60 4.65
CA ARG A 44 -14.97 8.33 5.79
C ARG A 44 -13.98 9.32 6.41
N LEU A 45 -12.69 8.99 6.43
CA LEU A 45 -11.64 9.90 6.85
C LEU A 45 -11.56 11.12 5.92
N SER A 46 -11.63 10.90 4.60
CA SER A 46 -11.54 11.97 3.61
C SER A 46 -12.74 12.93 3.64
N THR A 47 -13.92 12.43 4.03
CA THR A 47 -15.15 13.23 4.16
C THR A 47 -15.34 13.83 5.55
N GLY A 48 -14.41 13.59 6.49
CA GLY A 48 -14.52 14.08 7.87
C GLY A 48 -15.57 13.36 8.72
N THR A 49 -16.08 12.20 8.27
CA THR A 49 -17.16 11.45 8.93
C THR A 49 -16.67 10.26 9.76
N ALA A 50 -15.37 9.98 9.75
CA ALA A 50 -14.80 8.88 10.53
C ALA A 50 -14.83 9.15 12.05
N THR A 51 -15.17 8.13 12.83
CA THR A 51 -15.06 8.12 14.29
C THR A 51 -13.65 7.77 14.74
N ASP A 52 -13.30 8.04 16.00
CA ASP A 52 -11.97 7.73 16.54
C ASP A 52 -11.66 6.23 16.56
N ALA A 53 -12.69 5.39 16.80
CA ALA A 53 -12.58 3.95 16.69
C ALA A 53 -12.16 3.53 15.27
N GLN A 54 -12.73 4.18 14.24
CA GLN A 54 -12.35 3.91 12.85
C GLN A 54 -10.94 4.41 12.54
N ARG A 55 -10.51 5.56 13.06
CA ARG A 55 -9.12 6.02 12.88
C ARG A 55 -8.12 5.03 13.48
N SER A 56 -8.40 4.55 14.69
CA SER A 56 -7.60 3.53 15.36
C SER A 56 -7.56 2.23 14.56
N ARG A 57 -8.72 1.79 14.04
CA ARG A 57 -8.84 0.60 13.21
C ARG A 57 -8.05 0.71 11.90
N ALA A 58 -8.11 1.85 11.20
CA ALA A 58 -7.32 2.07 10.00
C ALA A 58 -5.81 1.96 10.28
N ARG A 59 -5.32 2.58 11.37
CA ARG A 59 -3.91 2.47 11.77
C ARG A 59 -3.52 1.02 12.07
N ALA A 60 -4.37 0.28 12.76
CA ALA A 60 -4.12 -1.12 13.06
C ALA A 60 -4.03 -1.99 11.79
N LEU A 61 -4.91 -1.74 10.80
CA LEU A 61 -4.88 -2.41 9.50
C LEU A 61 -3.61 -2.05 8.72
N GLN A 62 -3.25 -0.76 8.65
CA GLN A 62 -2.01 -0.30 8.00
C GLN A 62 -0.77 -0.95 8.63
N HIS A 63 -0.66 -0.98 9.96
CA HIS A 63 0.45 -1.65 10.64
C HIS A 63 0.44 -3.17 10.45
N ALA A 64 -0.72 -3.81 10.31
CA ALA A 64 -0.79 -5.23 9.98
C ALA A 64 -0.24 -5.49 8.57
N THR A 65 -0.63 -4.68 7.59
CA THR A 65 -0.12 -4.75 6.21
C THR A 65 1.39 -4.49 6.16
N GLU A 66 1.88 -3.45 6.83
CA GLU A 66 3.31 -3.14 6.92
C GLU A 66 4.12 -4.30 7.51
N ARG A 67 3.62 -4.94 8.57
CA ARG A 67 4.28 -6.11 9.17
C ARG A 67 4.28 -7.32 8.23
N ALA A 68 3.17 -7.58 7.54
CA ALA A 68 3.08 -8.67 6.57
C ALA A 68 4.08 -8.47 5.40
N LEU A 69 4.16 -7.24 4.88
CA LEU A 69 5.10 -6.83 3.84
C LEU A 69 6.56 -6.94 4.31
N ALA A 70 6.86 -6.50 5.53
CA ALA A 70 8.21 -6.53 6.10
C ALA A 70 8.71 -7.97 6.37
N ALA A 71 7.83 -8.84 6.88
CA ALA A 71 8.13 -10.27 7.03
C ALA A 71 8.45 -10.94 5.68
N GLY A 72 8.01 -10.34 4.58
CA GLY A 72 8.10 -10.83 3.21
C GLY A 72 9.30 -10.37 2.38
N ARG A 73 10.40 -9.84 2.98
CA ARG A 73 11.75 -9.61 2.37
C ARG A 73 12.20 -8.14 2.14
N ALA A 74 11.53 -7.14 2.72
CA ALA A 74 11.99 -5.74 2.60
C ALA A 74 11.88 -4.97 3.93
N PRO A 75 12.77 -5.21 4.91
CA PRO A 75 12.72 -4.55 6.22
C PRO A 75 12.99 -3.03 6.17
N PHE A 76 13.31 -2.49 5.00
CA PHE A 76 13.69 -1.10 4.79
C PHE A 76 12.73 -0.31 3.90
N ALA A 77 11.55 -0.86 3.59
CA ALA A 77 10.52 -0.16 2.83
C ALA A 77 9.63 0.67 3.77
N ARG A 78 9.44 1.96 3.45
CA ARG A 78 8.39 2.80 4.04
C ARG A 78 7.25 2.91 3.05
N LEU A 79 6.02 2.77 3.54
CA LEU A 79 4.81 2.82 2.72
C LEU A 79 4.15 4.19 2.86
N GLY A 80 3.88 4.83 1.73
CA GLY A 80 3.05 6.02 1.65
C GLY A 80 1.62 5.61 1.29
N TRP A 81 0.70 5.93 2.20
CA TRP A 81 -0.71 5.59 2.08
C TRP A 81 -1.52 6.78 1.55
N ARG A 82 -2.39 6.53 0.58
CA ARG A 82 -3.40 7.49 0.14
C ARG A 82 -4.72 6.75 -0.07
N ARG A 83 -5.80 7.31 0.47
CA ARG A 83 -7.18 6.80 0.29
C ARG A 83 -7.34 5.30 0.64
N GLY A 84 -6.53 4.79 1.58
CA GLY A 84 -6.57 3.40 2.04
C GLY A 84 -5.72 2.43 1.21
N LEU A 85 -4.98 2.92 0.22
CA LEU A 85 -4.10 2.14 -0.65
C LEU A 85 -2.65 2.58 -0.48
N VAL A 86 -1.70 1.68 -0.78
CA VAL A 86 -0.28 2.02 -0.84
C VAL A 86 0.01 2.58 -2.23
N GLU A 87 0.29 3.88 -2.31
CA GLU A 87 0.61 4.55 -3.58
C GLU A 87 2.10 4.86 -3.72
N ARG A 88 2.85 4.84 -2.61
CA ARG A 88 4.27 5.14 -2.60
C ARG A 88 5.04 4.11 -1.79
N VAL A 89 6.21 3.74 -2.29
CA VAL A 89 7.18 2.95 -1.54
C VAL A 89 8.53 3.64 -1.59
N ASP A 90 9.10 3.92 -0.41
CA ASP A 90 10.46 4.41 -0.28
C ASP A 90 11.36 3.29 0.25
N PHE A 91 12.36 2.88 -0.52
CA PHE A 91 13.38 1.94 -0.07
C PHE A 91 14.58 2.66 0.51
N VAL A 92 14.99 2.22 1.68
CA VAL A 92 16.24 2.63 2.30
C VAL A 92 17.30 1.55 2.04
N GLY A 93 18.36 1.89 1.30
CA GLY A 93 19.44 0.97 0.95
C GLY A 93 19.40 0.48 -0.50
N ASN A 94 20.10 -0.62 -0.78
CA ASN A 94 20.22 -1.18 -2.12
C ASN A 94 19.57 -2.58 -2.18
N PRO A 95 18.24 -2.68 -2.33
CA PRO A 95 17.58 -3.98 -2.43
C PRO A 95 18.03 -4.70 -3.72
N GLN A 96 18.30 -5.99 -3.63
CA GLN A 96 18.52 -6.81 -4.82
C GLN A 96 17.28 -6.75 -5.73
N LEU A 97 17.47 -6.64 -7.05
CA LEU A 97 16.37 -6.49 -8.02
C LEU A 97 15.35 -7.64 -7.92
N ALA A 98 15.80 -8.87 -7.68
CA ALA A 98 14.91 -10.03 -7.49
C ALA A 98 14.03 -9.89 -6.24
N THR A 99 14.59 -9.35 -5.15
CA THR A 99 13.85 -9.06 -3.91
C THR A 99 12.82 -7.95 -4.14
N LEU A 100 13.22 -6.87 -4.83
CA LEU A 100 12.32 -5.77 -5.19
C LEU A 100 11.16 -6.26 -6.07
N ALA A 101 11.45 -7.06 -7.11
CA ALA A 101 10.44 -7.62 -7.99
C ALA A 101 9.48 -8.58 -7.27
N GLY A 102 9.98 -9.39 -6.34
CA GLY A 102 9.12 -10.25 -5.51
C GLY A 102 8.23 -9.45 -4.57
N PHE A 103 8.77 -8.38 -3.99
CA PHE A 103 8.03 -7.47 -3.12
C PHE A 103 6.89 -6.77 -3.88
N LEU A 104 7.18 -6.14 -5.01
CA LEU A 104 6.19 -5.40 -5.82
C LEU A 104 5.08 -6.27 -6.43
N ARG A 105 5.20 -7.61 -6.39
CA ARG A 105 4.14 -8.53 -6.84
C ARG A 105 3.04 -8.75 -5.80
N GLN A 106 3.21 -8.25 -4.58
CA GLN A 106 2.22 -8.40 -3.52
C GLN A 106 0.94 -7.61 -3.85
N PRO A 107 -0.27 -8.15 -3.59
CA PRO A 107 -1.54 -7.50 -3.90
C PRO A 107 -1.68 -6.08 -3.33
N GLU A 108 -1.13 -5.84 -2.15
CA GLU A 108 -1.15 -4.57 -1.44
C GLU A 108 -0.39 -3.47 -2.17
N LEU A 109 0.54 -3.83 -3.04
CA LEU A 109 1.41 -2.91 -3.77
C LEU A 109 1.02 -2.70 -5.23
N ARG A 110 -0.11 -3.29 -5.67
CA ARG A 110 -0.61 -3.12 -7.05
C ARG A 110 -0.95 -1.66 -7.40
N PHE A 111 -1.14 -0.82 -6.39
CA PHE A 111 -1.49 0.60 -6.54
C PHE A 111 -0.29 1.53 -6.40
N VAL A 112 0.93 1.01 -6.28
CA VAL A 112 2.15 1.83 -6.16
C VAL A 112 2.39 2.57 -7.47
N ARG A 113 2.49 3.90 -7.38
CA ARG A 113 2.77 4.83 -8.48
C ARG A 113 4.12 5.51 -8.33
N GLU A 114 4.57 5.67 -7.09
CA GLU A 114 5.85 6.27 -6.75
C GLU A 114 6.76 5.25 -6.08
N LEU A 115 7.94 5.06 -6.66
CA LEU A 115 9.00 4.22 -6.11
C LEU A 115 10.26 5.07 -5.95
N ASP A 116 10.68 5.31 -4.71
CA ASP A 116 11.94 6.00 -4.39
C ASP A 116 12.98 4.95 -3.95
N LEU A 117 14.10 4.88 -4.68
CA LEU A 117 15.23 4.00 -4.38
C LEU A 117 16.40 4.85 -3.88
N ARG A 118 16.49 5.05 -2.56
CA ARG A 118 17.60 5.81 -1.98
C ARG A 118 18.77 4.88 -1.71
N THR A 119 19.71 4.84 -2.65
CA THR A 119 21.01 4.20 -2.45
C THR A 119 21.85 5.02 -1.48
N PHE A 120 22.31 4.41 -0.38
CA PHE A 120 23.51 4.91 0.28
C PHE A 120 24.68 4.62 -0.65
N ALA A 121 25.32 5.66 -1.19
CA ALA A 121 26.66 5.50 -1.69
C ALA A 121 27.49 4.98 -0.50
N SER A 122 27.97 3.75 -0.59
CA SER A 122 28.96 3.22 0.34
C SER A 122 30.13 4.20 0.32
N GLY A 123 30.27 4.96 1.41
CA GLY A 123 31.37 5.89 1.58
C GLY A 123 32.66 5.15 1.29
N THR A 124 33.37 5.58 0.25
CA THR A 124 34.78 5.28 0.11
C THR A 124 35.42 5.90 1.35
N ALA A 125 35.94 5.06 2.25
CA ALA A 125 36.64 5.52 3.43
C ALA A 125 37.72 6.52 3.01
N PRO A 126 37.87 7.69 3.67
CA PRO A 126 39.03 8.53 3.44
C PRO A 126 40.26 7.72 3.85
N ARG A 127 41.07 7.32 2.87
CA ARG A 127 42.42 6.80 3.11
C ARG A 127 43.17 7.90 3.86
N ARG A 128 43.53 7.63 5.12
CA ARG A 128 44.53 8.40 5.85
C ARG A 128 45.92 7.97 5.42
#